data_AF-A0A6P0P1T5-F1
#
_entry.id   AF-A0A6P0P1T5-F1
#
_cell.length_a   1.000
_cell.length_b   1.000
_cell.length_c   1.000
_cell.angle_alpha   90.00
_cell.angle_beta   90.00
_cell.angle_gamma   90.00
#
_symmetry.space_group_name_H-M   'P 1'
#
loop_
_entity.id
_entity.type
_entity.pdbx_description
1 polymer ?
#
loop_
_entity_poly.entity_id
_entity_poly.type
_entity_poly.pdbx_seq_one_letter_code
_entity_poly.pdbx_strand_id
1 'polypeptide(L)' 'MKHNKVVINYNKWFVDVNYRQQLSSQLNFEFSDAGINEVKGHGGGISFDQLSFQGKGSEMNVLGRWQEFVNHP' A
#
# COMPACT_ATOMS: atom_id res chain seq x y z
N MET A 1 -13.16 -18.46 14.81
CA MET A 1 -12.85 -17.20 14.08
C MET A 1 -12.69 -17.42 12.56
N LYS A 2 -13.61 -18.11 11.87
CA LYS A 2 -13.45 -18.38 10.41
C LYS A 2 -14.12 -17.34 9.48
N HIS A 3 -14.86 -16.36 10.01
CA HIS A 3 -15.74 -15.48 9.21
C HIS A 3 -15.47 -13.97 9.32
N ASN A 4 -14.46 -13.52 10.07
CA ASN A 4 -14.18 -12.08 10.23
C ASN A 4 -12.95 -11.64 9.42
N LYS A 5 -12.98 -11.89 8.10
CA LYS A 5 -11.91 -11.49 7.17
C LYS A 5 -12.36 -10.28 6.38
N VAL A 6 -11.56 -9.22 6.41
CA VAL A 6 -11.69 -8.10 5.47
C VAL A 6 -10.72 -8.35 4.32
N VAL A 7 -11.24 -8.47 3.11
CA VAL A 7 -10.43 -8.65 1.90
C VAL A 7 -10.14 -7.28 1.30
N ILE A 8 -8.87 -6.99 1.08
CA ILE A 8 -8.41 -5.69 0.62
C ILE A 8 -8.09 -5.78 -0.87
N ASN A 9 -8.74 -4.93 -1.67
CA ASN A 9 -8.27 -4.64 -3.02
C ASN A 9 -7.09 -3.68 -2.91
N TYR A 10 -5.87 -4.17 -3.18
CA TYR A 10 -4.65 -3.37 -3.03
C TYR A 10 -4.65 -2.10 -3.89
N ASN A 11 -5.12 -2.17 -5.13
CA ASN A 11 -5.14 -1.03 -6.04
C ASN A 11 -6.04 0.09 -5.49
N LYS A 12 -7.24 -0.28 -5.00
CA LYS A 12 -8.14 0.69 -4.34
C LYS A 12 -7.56 1.20 -3.04
N TRP A 13 -6.96 0.34 -2.23
CA TRP A 13 -6.28 0.73 -0.99
C TRP A 13 -5.19 1.77 -1.26
N PHE A 14 -4.43 1.63 -2.35
CA PHE A 14 -3.36 2.55 -2.71
C PHE A 14 -3.91 3.92 -3.15
N VAL A 15 -4.90 3.98 -4.04
CA VAL A 15 -5.33 5.24 -4.68
C VAL A 15 -6.54 5.94 -4.05
N ASP A 16 -7.38 5.22 -3.29
CA ASP A 16 -8.68 5.72 -2.84
C ASP A 16 -8.73 5.88 -1.31
N VAL A 17 -8.71 7.14 -0.86
CA VAL A 17 -8.80 7.49 0.56
C VAL A 17 -10.14 7.09 1.18
N ASN A 18 -11.24 7.17 0.43
CA ASN A 18 -12.56 6.78 0.93
C ASN A 18 -12.61 5.27 1.15
N TYR A 19 -11.97 4.51 0.25
CA TYR A 19 -11.82 3.06 0.43
C TYR A 19 -11.01 2.73 1.70
N ARG A 20 -9.92 3.46 1.98
CA ARG A 20 -9.16 3.26 3.24
C ARG A 20 -9.99 3.61 4.49
N GLN A 21 -10.78 4.67 4.45
CA GLN A 21 -11.71 5.03 5.54
C GLN A 21 -12.80 3.96 5.76
N GLN A 22 -13.32 3.38 4.69
CA GLN A 22 -14.27 2.27 4.77
C GLN A 22 -13.63 1.03 5.42
N LEU A 23 -12.38 0.71 5.06
CA LEU A 23 -11.65 -0.40 5.66
C LEU A 23 -11.43 -0.21 7.16
N SER A 24 -11.03 0.99 7.61
CA SER A 24 -10.86 1.25 9.05
C SER A 24 -12.18 1.11 9.80
N SER A 25 -13.29 1.59 9.23
CA SER A 25 -14.64 1.40 9.80
C SER A 25 -15.03 -0.07 9.89
N GLN A 26 -14.80 -0.88 8.84
CA GLN A 26 -15.09 -2.33 8.85
C GLN A 26 -14.27 -3.10 9.89
N LEU A 27 -13.06 -2.63 10.17
CA LEU A 27 -12.16 -3.24 11.14
C LEU A 27 -12.32 -2.68 12.56
N ASN A 28 -13.28 -1.76 12.79
CA ASN A 28 -13.45 -1.02 14.06
C ASN A 28 -12.17 -0.30 14.53
N PHE A 29 -11.41 0.27 13.60
CA PHE A 29 -10.27 1.14 13.88
C PHE A 29 -10.60 2.59 13.56
N GLU A 30 -9.95 3.50 14.29
CA GLU A 30 -9.88 4.90 13.89
C GLU A 30 -9.07 5.01 12.58
N PHE A 31 -9.59 5.81 11.65
CA PHE A 31 -8.91 6.05 10.38
C PHE A 31 -7.62 6.84 10.60
N SER A 32 -6.53 6.38 9.99
CA SER A 32 -5.30 7.15 9.89
C SER A 32 -4.53 6.76 8.63
N ASP A 33 -4.06 7.78 7.90
CA ASP A 33 -3.17 7.65 6.76
C ASP A 33 -1.73 8.09 7.09
N ALA A 34 -1.39 8.24 8.37
CA ALA A 34 -0.09 8.75 8.80
C ALA A 34 1.12 7.97 8.20
N GLY A 35 0.92 6.70 7.84
CA GLY A 35 1.95 5.86 7.22
C GLY A 35 1.87 5.71 5.70
N ILE A 36 0.91 6.33 5.00
CA ILE A 36 0.68 6.05 3.57
C ILE A 36 1.86 6.43 2.67
N ASN A 37 2.64 7.43 3.09
CA ASN A 37 3.79 7.94 2.36
C ASN A 37 5.14 7.49 2.93
N GLU A 38 5.13 6.71 4.01
CA GLU A 38 6.33 6.31 4.73
C GLU A 38 6.81 4.95 4.25
N VAL A 39 8.10 4.86 3.87
CA VAL A 39 8.73 3.58 3.57
C VAL A 39 9.48 3.13 4.82
N LYS A 40 9.01 2.03 5.44
CA LYS A 40 9.65 1.53 6.66
C LYS A 40 11.11 1.16 6.39
N GLY A 41 12.03 1.82 7.09
CA GLY A 41 13.48 1.52 7.00
C GLY A 41 13.89 0.17 7.60
N HIS A 42 13.05 -0.43 8.45
CA HIS A 42 13.26 -1.80 8.94
C HIS A 42 12.92 -2.82 7.86
N GLY A 43 13.91 -3.62 7.46
CA GLY A 43 13.84 -4.53 6.30
C GLY A 43 14.84 -4.19 5.18
N GLY A 44 15.66 -3.14 5.35
CA GLY A 44 16.79 -2.83 4.48
C GLY A 44 16.45 -2.16 3.14
N GLY A 45 15.18 -1.85 2.88
CA GLY A 45 14.76 -1.18 1.63
C GLY A 45 14.92 -2.03 0.37
N ILE A 46 15.30 -3.31 0.48
CA ILE A 46 15.63 -4.15 -0.69
C ILE A 46 14.40 -4.52 -1.53
N SER A 47 13.20 -4.36 -0.99
CA SER A 47 11.95 -4.46 -1.75
C SER A 47 11.63 -3.07 -2.31
N PHE A 48 11.47 -2.94 -3.63
CA PHE A 48 11.20 -1.67 -4.35
C PHE A 48 12.46 -0.77 -4.48
N ASP A 49 12.27 0.55 -4.47
CA ASP A 49 13.32 1.56 -4.73
C ASP A 49 14.04 2.03 -3.45
N GLN A 50 14.19 1.14 -2.46
CA GLN A 50 14.73 1.47 -1.14
C GLN A 50 13.98 2.62 -0.46
N LEU A 51 14.71 3.66 -0.03
CA LEU A 51 14.17 4.82 0.67
C LEU A 51 13.94 6.01 -0.26
N SER A 52 14.08 5.82 -1.58
CA SER A 52 13.93 6.90 -2.59
C SER A 52 12.57 7.59 -2.53
N PHE A 53 11.54 6.88 -2.05
CA PHE A 53 10.18 7.37 -1.88
C PHE A 53 9.79 7.59 -0.42
N GLN A 54 10.76 7.72 0.49
CA GLN A 54 10.48 8.08 1.87
C GLN A 54 9.76 9.44 1.94
N GLY A 55 8.60 9.47 2.61
CA GLY A 55 7.70 10.64 2.65
C GLY A 55 6.91 10.87 1.35
N LYS A 56 7.06 10.00 0.34
CA LYS A 56 6.46 10.08 -0.99
C LYS A 56 5.90 8.75 -1.48
N GLY A 57 5.53 7.84 -0.57
CA GLY A 57 5.08 6.48 -0.92
C GLY A 57 3.93 6.43 -1.94
N SER A 58 3.01 7.40 -1.91
CA SER A 58 1.91 7.49 -2.90
C SER A 58 2.36 7.90 -4.30
N GLU A 59 3.56 8.45 -4.47
CA GLU A 59 4.15 8.78 -5.77
C GLU A 59 4.84 7.57 -6.43
N MET A 60 5.06 6.48 -5.67
CA MET A 60 5.72 5.28 -6.20
C MET A 60 4.80 4.55 -7.19
N ASN A 61 5.32 4.22 -8.37
CA ASN A 61 4.55 3.52 -9.42
C ASN A 61 4.35 2.02 -9.12
N VAL A 62 3.85 1.68 -7.93
CA VAL A 62 3.67 0.28 -7.49
C VAL A 62 2.63 -0.47 -8.32
N LEU A 63 1.63 0.22 -8.85
CA LEU A 63 0.57 -0.39 -9.68
C LEU A 63 1.03 -0.69 -11.12
N GLY A 64 2.08 -0.01 -11.58
CA GLY A 64 2.64 -0.18 -12.93
C GLY A 64 3.81 -1.15 -13.03
N ARG A 65 4.41 -1.60 -11.92
CA ARG A 65 5.66 -2.40 -11.94
C ARG A 65 5.60 -3.67 -12.80
N TRP A 66 4.44 -4.30 -12.90
CA TRP A 66 4.26 -5.49 -13.74
C TRP A 66 4.62 -5.24 -15.22
N GLN A 67 4.54 -3.98 -15.69
CA GLN A 67 4.88 -3.59 -17.05
C GLN A 67 6.36 -3.83 -17.36
N GLU A 68 7.25 -3.67 -16.38
CA GLU A 68 8.69 -3.94 -16.53
C GLU A 68 8.96 -5.43 -16.80
N PHE A 69 8.06 -6.30 -16.35
CA PHE A 69 8.17 -7.74 -16.51
C PHE A 69 7.51 -8.26 -17.79
N VAL A 70 6.75 -7.43 -18.52
CA VAL A 70 6.03 -7.86 -19.74
C VAL A 70 6.98 -8.39 -20.80
N ASN A 71 8.17 -7.80 -20.91
CA ASN A 71 9.19 -8.17 -21.89
C ASN A 71 10.39 -8.87 -21.24
N HIS A 72 10.29 -9.26 -19.97
CA HIS A 72 11.39 -9.92 -19.27
C HIS A 72 11.44 -11.40 -19.71
N PRO A 73 12.58 -11.88 -20.23
CA PRO A 73 12.74 -13.27 -20.66
C PRO A 73 12.63 -14.27 -19.49
#